data_AF-A0AAE6DIX0-F1
#
_entry.id   AF-A0AAE6DIX0-F1
#
_cell.length_a   1.000
_cell.length_b   1.000
_cell.length_c   1.000
_cell.angle_alpha   90.00
_cell.angle_beta   90.00
_cell.angle_gamma   90.00
#
_symmetry.space_group_name_H-M   'P 1'
#
loop_
_entity.id
_entity.type
_entity.pdbx_description
1 polymer ?
#
loop_
_entity_poly.entity_id
_entity_poly.type
_entity_poly.pdbx_seq_one_letter_code
_entity_poly.pdbx_strand_id
1 'polypeptide(L)'
;MQIVPTKAPGVSDVVIAVKRGKPWTVVASVDNSGTRSTGKWQGNLSVSLDNPLGLNDLFNVGYNQDLGFANKEQARVAGMAITR
;
A
#
# COMPACT_ATOMS: atom_id res chain seq x y z
N MET A 1 -17.79 13.30 -17.28
CA MET A 1 -17.64 13.42 -18.74
C MET A 1 -19.02 13.71 -19.31
N GLN A 2 -19.13 14.72 -20.17
CA GLN A 2 -20.38 15.12 -20.81
C GLN A 2 -20.14 15.29 -22.30
N ILE A 3 -21.05 14.77 -23.12
CA ILE A 3 -21.04 14.99 -24.57
C ILE A 3 -22.03 16.12 -24.84
N VAL A 4 -21.57 17.20 -25.47
CA VAL A 4 -22.36 18.39 -25.78
C VAL A 4 -22.43 18.56 -27.30
N PRO A 5 -23.61 18.83 -27.87
CA PRO A 5 -23.73 19.06 -29.31
C PRO A 5 -22.98 20.33 -29.70
N THR A 6 -22.29 20.29 -30.82
CA THR A 6 -21.65 21.48 -31.41
C THR A 6 -22.53 22.10 -32.48
N LYS A 7 -22.13 23.27 -32.97
CA LYS A 7 -22.81 23.95 -34.08
C LYS A 7 -22.62 23.23 -35.43
N ALA A 8 -21.60 22.37 -35.56
CA ALA A 8 -21.30 21.65 -36.79
C ALA A 8 -22.03 20.29 -36.79
N PRO A 9 -22.76 19.94 -37.87
CA PRO A 9 -23.40 18.64 -37.99
C PRO A 9 -22.38 17.50 -37.91
N GLY A 10 -22.68 16.46 -37.13
CA GLY A 10 -21.82 15.29 -36.97
C GLY A 10 -20.62 15.49 -36.03
N VAL A 11 -20.53 16.64 -35.33
CA VAL A 11 -19.47 16.92 -34.36
C VAL A 11 -20.08 17.14 -32.97
N SER A 12 -19.48 16.52 -31.96
CA SER A 12 -19.86 16.66 -30.55
C SER A 12 -18.61 16.98 -29.72
N ASP A 13 -18.72 17.93 -28.80
CA ASP A 13 -17.66 18.27 -27.86
C ASP A 13 -17.74 17.33 -26.66
N VAL A 14 -16.57 16.88 -26.17
CA VAL A 14 -16.46 16.07 -24.97
C VAL A 14 -15.90 16.94 -23.84
N VAL A 15 -16.78 17.37 -22.95
CA VAL A 15 -16.41 18.18 -21.78
C VAL A 15 -16.06 17.25 -20.62
N ILE A 16 -14.83 17.35 -20.14
CA ILE A 16 -14.34 16.61 -18.98
C ILE A 16 -14.02 17.59 -17.86
N ALA A 17 -14.94 17.71 -16.89
CA ALA A 17 -14.65 18.38 -15.62
C ALA A 17 -13.91 17.42 -14.69
N VAL A 18 -12.59 17.61 -14.53
CA VAL A 18 -11.77 16.80 -13.63
C VAL A 18 -11.64 17.52 -12.29
N LYS A 19 -12.24 16.97 -11.24
CA LYS A 19 -11.99 17.41 -9.87
C LYS A 19 -10.84 16.58 -9.30
N ARG A 20 -9.64 17.14 -9.28
CA ARG A 20 -8.47 16.47 -8.69
C ARG A 20 -8.48 16.68 -7.17
N GLY A 21 -8.43 15.58 -6.43
CA GLY A 21 -8.25 15.58 -4.98
C GLY A 21 -6.77 15.76 -4.62
N LYS A 22 -6.41 15.34 -3.40
CA LYS A 22 -5.01 15.22 -3.01
C LYS A 22 -4.36 14.13 -3.89
N PRO A 23 -3.28 14.42 -4.64
CA PRO A 23 -2.67 13.49 -5.59
C PRO A 23 -1.75 12.49 -4.89
N TRP A 24 -2.13 12.09 -3.67
CA TRP A 24 -1.33 11.19 -2.85
C TRP A 24 -2.23 10.38 -1.93
N THR A 25 -1.86 9.12 -1.73
CA THR A 25 -2.54 8.18 -0.84
C THR A 25 -1.52 7.56 0.09
N VAL A 26 -1.87 7.45 1.37
CA VAL A 26 -1.07 6.75 2.37
C VAL A 26 -1.90 5.61 2.94
N VAL A 27 -1.33 4.41 2.94
CA VAL A 27 -1.96 3.21 3.51
C VAL A 27 -1.02 2.66 4.57
N ALA A 28 -1.52 2.49 5.78
CA ALA A 28 -0.83 1.78 6.85
C ALA A 28 -1.70 0.62 7.30
N SER A 29 -1.12 -0.56 7.42
CA SER A 29 -1.82 -1.75 7.89
C SER A 29 -0.94 -2.58 8.82
N VAL A 30 -1.61 -3.30 9.72
CA VAL A 30 -0.99 -4.27 10.61
C VAL A 30 -1.83 -5.54 10.55
N ASP A 31 -1.17 -6.67 10.34
CA ASP A 31 -1.81 -7.98 10.30
C ASP A 31 -1.01 -9.02 11.09
N ASN A 32 -1.63 -10.16 11.37
CA ASN A 32 -1.02 -11.28 12.09
C ASN A 32 -0.76 -12.49 11.19
N SER A 33 -0.58 -12.26 9.89
CA SER A 33 -0.45 -13.31 8.88
C SER A 33 0.95 -13.93 8.81
N GLY A 34 1.93 -13.36 9.52
CA GLY A 34 3.31 -13.83 9.52
C GLY A 34 3.53 -15.13 10.31
N THR A 35 4.66 -15.79 10.05
CA THR A 35 4.99 -17.10 10.64
C THR A 35 5.88 -16.96 11.89
N ARG A 36 6.02 -18.04 12.66
CA ARG A 36 6.83 -18.06 13.89
C ARG A 36 8.31 -17.67 13.65
N SER A 37 8.84 -17.93 12.47
CA SER A 37 10.23 -17.61 12.08
C SER A 37 10.40 -16.23 11.45
N THR A 38 9.33 -15.59 10.98
CA THR A 38 9.37 -14.28 10.28
C THR A 38 8.63 -13.18 11.03
N GLY A 39 8.24 -13.42 12.28
CA GLY A 39 7.37 -12.54 13.06
C GLY A 39 5.89 -12.81 12.79
N LYS A 40 5.11 -13.01 13.86
CA LYS A 40 3.66 -13.27 13.73
C LYS A 40 2.89 -12.03 13.30
N TRP A 41 3.33 -10.86 13.75
CA TRP A 41 2.73 -9.57 13.43
C TRP A 41 3.55 -8.87 12.36
N GLN A 42 2.92 -8.48 11.26
CA GLN A 42 3.53 -7.75 10.16
C GLN A 42 2.92 -6.36 10.07
N GLY A 43 3.75 -5.36 9.82
CA GLY A 43 3.36 -3.99 9.55
C GLY A 43 3.70 -3.62 8.11
N ASN A 44 2.80 -2.90 7.45
CA ASN A 44 2.99 -2.37 6.10
C ASN A 44 2.66 -0.88 6.09
N LEU A 45 3.49 -0.11 5.40
CA LEU A 45 3.28 1.29 5.11
C LEU A 45 3.56 1.53 3.63
N SER A 46 2.59 2.06 2.90
CA SER A 46 2.76 2.46 1.52
C SER A 46 2.28 3.88 1.25
N VAL A 47 2.97 4.53 0.33
CA VAL A 47 2.66 5.87 -0.16
C VAL A 47 2.57 5.79 -1.68
N SER A 48 1.46 6.30 -2.22
CA SER A 48 1.24 6.46 -3.65
C SER A 48 1.16 7.94 -4.00
N LEU A 49 1.70 8.31 -5.15
CA LEU A 49 1.53 9.59 -5.80
C LEU A 49 0.82 9.39 -7.14
N ASP A 50 -0.29 10.09 -7.33
CA ASP A 50 -1.07 10.05 -8.55
C ASP A 50 -0.60 11.14 -9.51
N ASN A 51 -0.28 10.75 -10.74
CA ASN A 51 0.13 11.62 -11.84
C ASN A 51 1.32 12.55 -11.50
N PRO A 52 2.43 12.05 -10.93
CA PRO A 52 3.55 12.89 -10.51
C PRO A 52 4.27 13.58 -11.67
N LEU A 53 4.28 13.02 -12.88
CA LEU A 53 4.87 13.63 -14.07
C LEU A 53 3.85 14.33 -14.98
N GLY A 54 2.55 14.27 -14.65
CA GLY A 54 1.52 14.87 -15.49
C GLY A 54 1.14 14.02 -16.72
N LEU A 55 1.66 12.80 -16.81
CA LEU A 55 1.52 11.92 -17.98
C LEU A 55 0.46 10.83 -17.78
N ASN A 56 -0.43 11.00 -16.82
CA ASN A 56 -1.35 9.98 -16.28
C ASN A 56 -0.60 8.76 -15.74
N ASP A 57 0.50 9.02 -15.04
CA ASP A 57 1.36 8.04 -14.39
C ASP A 57 0.93 7.78 -12.93
N LEU A 58 1.42 6.69 -12.34
CA LEU A 58 1.20 6.33 -10.94
C LEU A 58 2.54 5.87 -10.34
N PHE A 59 2.93 6.47 -9.21
CA PHE A 59 4.14 6.08 -8.48
C PHE A 59 3.76 5.55 -7.10
N ASN A 60 4.23 4.36 -6.73
CA ASN A 60 3.97 3.76 -5.42
C ASN A 60 5.26 3.23 -4.80
N VAL A 61 5.43 3.48 -3.51
CA VAL A 61 6.52 2.94 -2.70
C VAL A 61 5.96 2.44 -1.38
N GLY A 62 6.47 1.33 -0.89
CA GLY A 62 6.05 0.77 0.39
C GLY A 62 7.19 0.09 1.14
N TYR A 63 7.02 0.02 2.45
CA TYR A 63 7.90 -0.65 3.40
C TYR A 63 7.09 -1.64 4.22
N ASN A 64 7.62 -2.86 4.34
CA ASN A 64 7.01 -3.95 5.07
C ASN A 64 8.02 -4.46 6.09
N GLN A 65 7.60 -4.65 7.34
CA GLN A 65 8.45 -5.11 8.42
C GLN A 65 7.72 -6.03 9.38
N ASP A 66 8.46 -6.95 10.01
CA ASP A 66 7.99 -7.70 11.15
C ASP A 66 7.90 -6.82 12.40
N LEU A 67 6.71 -6.76 12.98
CA LEU A 67 6.48 -6.13 14.27
C LEU A 67 6.75 -7.21 15.31
N GLY A 68 8.03 -7.36 15.66
CA GLY A 68 8.56 -8.38 16.56
C GLY A 68 8.04 -8.32 18.01
N PHE A 69 6.73 -8.48 18.21
CA PHE A 69 6.12 -8.78 19.50
C PHE A 69 6.36 -10.25 19.84
N ALA A 70 7.63 -10.65 19.97
CA ALA A 70 8.05 -11.97 20.40
C ALA A 70 9.08 -11.85 21.54
N ASN A 71 8.54 -11.83 22.75
CA ASN A 71 9.06 -12.43 23.99
C ASN A 71 10.32 -11.83 24.64
N LYS A 72 10.11 -10.79 25.48
CA LYS A 72 10.86 -10.59 26.73
C LYS A 72 10.33 -11.50 27.85
N GLU A 73 10.18 -12.80 27.60
CA GLU A 73 9.98 -13.82 28.64
C GLU A 73 10.28 -15.19 28.03
N GLN A 74 11.55 -15.62 28.10
CA GLN A 74 11.91 -17.02 28.21
C GLN A 74 13.34 -17.09 28.74
N ALA A 75 13.42 -16.88 30.04
CA ALA A 75 14.54 -17.26 30.86
C ALA A 75 14.88 -18.75 30.64
N ARG A 76 16.18 -19.03 30.56
CA ARG A 76 16.83 -20.04 31.39
C ARG A 76 16.25 -21.47 31.34
N VAL A 77 16.15 -22.11 30.18
CA VAL A 77 16.32 -23.59 30.10
C VAL A 77 16.82 -23.98 28.71
N ALA A 78 18.13 -24.09 28.54
CA ALA A 78 18.72 -24.90 27.47
C ALA A 78 19.95 -25.63 28.04
N GLY A 79 19.73 -26.28 29.18
CA GLY A 79 20.50 -27.44 29.57
C GLY A 79 19.71 -28.68 29.19
N MET A 80 20.40 -29.65 28.58
CA MET A 80 20.15 -31.10 28.67
C MET A 80 19.57 -31.84 27.44
N ALA A 81 20.24 -32.97 27.15
CA ALA A 81 19.98 -34.08 26.23
C ALA A 81 20.29 -33.81 24.73
N ILE A 82 21.42 -34.25 24.18
CA ILE A 82 21.86 -35.62 23.82
C ILE A 82 20.80 -36.40 23.03
N THR A 83 21.10 -36.73 21.78
CA THR A 83 20.69 -37.99 21.13
C THR A 83 21.63 -38.28 19.96
N ARG A 84 22.15 -39.51 19.94
CA ARG A 84 22.73 -40.18 18.77
C ARG A 84 21.63 -40.63 17.84
#